data_AF-A0A853CWR5-F1
#
_entry.id   AF-A0A853CWR5-F1
#
_cell.length_a   1.000
_cell.length_b   1.000
_cell.length_c   1.000
_cell.angle_alpha   90.00
_cell.angle_beta   90.00
_cell.angle_gamma   90.00
#
_symmetry.space_group_name_H-M   'P 1'
#
loop_
_entity.id
_entity.type
_entity.pdbx_description
1 polymer ?
#
loop_
_entity_poly.entity_id
_entity_poly.type
_entity_poly.pdbx_seq_one_letter_code
_entity_poly.pdbx_strand_id
1 'polypeptide(L)'
;MPHPDGPDAFATAVVDWYHANRRDLPWRRDGFTPWGTLVSEFMLQQTPVARVIPRLEEWLTRWPTPADLAAVPPGEAVRAWQSLGYPRRALWLHAAAVAITERHGGVVPDDVEALLALPGIGDYTARAVAVFAYGAHHPVVDTNVRRVIARAVDGQGEPGPPSSRRDLAAMTALLPHDRPAAAAFNAGMMELGAIVCVARSPRCDDCPLAATCAWRAAGYPAYAGPRKAVQKKYEGSDRQVRGRILAELRGSHIPVTPAELEDVWPDAEQRDRALRGLVADGLAVAEGDGYTLP
;
A
#
# COMPACT_ATOMS: atom_id res chain seq x y z
N MET A 1 7.92 -11.41 25.97
CA MET A 1 8.09 -10.85 27.33
C MET A 1 7.67 -9.39 27.26
N PRO A 2 7.06 -8.81 28.31
CA PRO A 2 6.79 -7.38 28.31
C PRO A 2 8.10 -6.60 28.14
N HIS A 3 8.04 -5.49 27.41
CA HIS A 3 9.16 -4.55 27.27
C HIS A 3 9.64 -4.12 28.68
N PRO A 4 10.95 -3.98 28.93
CA PRO A 4 11.49 -3.75 30.27
C PRO A 4 10.86 -2.54 30.99
N ASP A 5 10.42 -1.53 30.24
CA ASP A 5 9.80 -0.31 30.76
C ASP A 5 8.27 -0.25 30.60
N GLY A 6 7.62 -1.35 30.16
CA GLY A 6 6.19 -1.40 29.86
C GLY A 6 5.80 -0.86 28.47
N PRO A 7 4.55 -1.11 28.01
CA PRO A 7 4.07 -0.73 26.68
C PRO A 7 4.01 0.80 26.50
N ASP A 8 3.69 1.54 27.56
CA ASP A 8 3.55 3.01 27.51
C ASP A 8 4.88 3.72 27.21
N ALA A 9 5.99 3.23 27.78
CA ALA A 9 7.32 3.79 27.52
C ALA A 9 7.78 3.51 26.08
N PHE A 10 7.52 2.30 25.57
CA PHE A 10 7.81 1.96 24.17
C PHE A 10 7.07 2.90 23.22
N ALA A 11 5.76 3.08 23.45
CA ALA A 11 4.95 3.89 22.57
C ALA A 11 5.32 5.37 22.65
N THR A 12 5.59 5.89 23.84
CA THR A 12 6.06 7.27 24.05
C THR A 12 7.34 7.55 23.27
N ALA A 13 8.34 6.66 23.37
CA ALA A 13 9.60 6.82 22.64
C ALA A 13 9.41 6.88 21.11
N VAL A 14 8.49 6.07 20.56
CA VAL A 14 8.18 6.09 19.12
C VAL A 14 7.41 7.34 18.73
N VAL A 15 6.43 7.76 19.53
CA VAL A 15 5.60 8.95 19.27
C VAL A 15 6.45 10.22 19.30
N ASP A 16 7.28 10.41 20.33
CA ASP A 16 8.16 11.58 20.47
C ASP A 16 9.15 11.66 19.31
N TRP A 17 9.78 10.53 18.98
CA TRP A 17 10.67 10.45 17.82
C TRP A 17 9.94 10.76 16.52
N TYR A 18 8.72 10.25 16.33
CA TYR A 18 7.92 10.51 15.14
C TYR A 18 7.60 12.00 15.00
N HIS A 19 7.19 12.69 16.07
CA HIS A 19 6.94 14.13 16.02
C HIS A 19 8.18 14.94 15.63
N ALA A 20 9.36 14.55 16.10
CA ALA A 20 10.61 15.23 15.78
C ALA A 20 11.19 14.90 14.40
N ASN A 21 10.89 13.71 13.83
CA ASN A 21 11.61 13.18 12.66
C ASN A 21 10.72 12.82 11.46
N ARG A 22 9.39 12.92 11.56
CA ARG A 22 8.48 12.55 10.47
C ARG A 22 8.79 13.30 9.18
N ARG A 23 8.83 12.56 8.07
CA ARG A 23 8.85 13.16 6.73
C ARG A 23 7.57 13.96 6.49
N ASP A 24 7.72 15.13 5.86
CA ASP A 24 6.61 15.89 5.30
C ASP A 24 6.07 15.15 4.06
N LEU A 25 4.85 14.64 4.18
CA LEU A 25 4.16 13.89 3.14
C LEU A 25 2.74 14.47 3.00
N PRO A 26 2.19 14.58 1.78
CA PRO A 26 0.89 15.22 1.57
C PRO A 26 -0.22 14.68 2.48
N TRP A 27 -0.29 13.35 2.63
CA TRP A 27 -1.30 12.67 3.44
C TRP A 27 -1.14 12.78 4.96
N ARG A 28 -0.09 13.47 5.43
CA ARG A 28 0.13 13.74 6.86
C ARG A 28 -0.19 15.19 7.24
N ARG A 29 -0.51 16.03 6.27
CA ARG A 29 -0.81 17.45 6.49
C ARG A 29 -2.25 17.61 6.95
N ASP A 30 -2.49 18.64 7.74
CA ASP A 30 -3.83 18.96 8.23
C ASP A 30 -4.77 19.23 7.06
N GLY A 31 -6.02 18.78 7.18
CA GLY A 31 -7.04 18.93 6.14
C GLY A 31 -6.92 17.94 4.98
N PHE A 32 -5.99 16.98 5.00
CA PHE A 32 -5.96 15.91 4.01
C PHE A 32 -7.21 15.03 4.13
N THR A 33 -7.92 14.85 3.02
CA THR A 33 -9.26 14.26 3.05
C THR A 33 -9.22 12.74 3.21
N PRO A 34 -10.28 12.12 3.77
CA PRO A 34 -10.41 10.67 3.79
C PRO A 34 -10.32 10.01 2.41
N TRP A 35 -10.85 10.68 1.37
CA TRP A 35 -10.69 10.26 -0.02
C TRP A 35 -9.22 10.28 -0.46
N GLY A 36 -8.51 11.38 -0.17
CA GLY A 36 -7.07 11.48 -0.42
C GLY A 36 -6.30 10.36 0.28
N THR A 37 -6.62 10.08 1.54
CA THR A 37 -5.98 9.01 2.32
C THR A 37 -6.21 7.65 1.65
N LEU A 38 -7.45 7.33 1.28
CA LEU A 38 -7.77 6.09 0.58
C LEU A 38 -7.00 5.95 -0.76
N VAL A 39 -6.99 6.99 -1.59
CA VAL A 39 -6.25 7.00 -2.86
C VAL A 39 -4.75 6.78 -2.61
N SER A 40 -4.18 7.47 -1.63
CA SER A 40 -2.76 7.32 -1.27
C SER A 40 -2.42 5.89 -0.83
N GLU A 41 -3.26 5.26 0.00
CA GLU A 41 -3.06 3.87 0.44
C GLU A 41 -3.15 2.89 -0.73
N PHE A 42 -4.09 3.09 -1.66
CA PHE A 42 -4.12 2.31 -2.91
C PHE A 42 -2.83 2.48 -3.71
N MET A 43 -2.29 3.70 -3.85
CA MET A 43 -1.08 3.97 -4.62
C MET A 43 0.19 3.45 -3.94
N LEU A 44 0.32 3.56 -2.62
CA LEU A 44 1.52 3.20 -1.84
C LEU A 44 1.77 1.68 -1.76
N GLN A 45 0.79 0.85 -2.10
CA GLN A 45 0.97 -0.60 -2.17
C GLN A 45 2.06 -0.98 -3.20
N GLN A 46 3.25 -1.36 -2.73
CA GLN A 46 4.38 -1.77 -3.58
C GLN A 46 4.87 -0.68 -4.55
N THR A 47 4.59 0.60 -4.27
CA THR A 47 5.09 1.73 -5.05
C THR A 47 5.82 2.72 -4.13
N PRO A 48 7.08 3.10 -4.45
CA PRO A 48 7.82 4.05 -3.62
C PRO A 48 7.13 5.40 -3.49
N VAL A 49 7.18 5.99 -2.30
CA VAL A 49 6.61 7.31 -1.95
C VAL A 49 6.90 8.39 -3.01
N ALA A 50 8.17 8.53 -3.42
CA ALA A 50 8.60 9.54 -4.38
C ALA A 50 7.90 9.41 -5.76
N ARG A 51 7.46 8.21 -6.13
CA ARG A 51 6.69 7.99 -7.37
C ARG A 51 5.20 8.24 -7.19
N VAL A 52 4.69 8.11 -5.97
CA VAL A 52 3.26 8.27 -5.65
C VAL A 52 2.89 9.75 -5.57
N ILE A 53 3.70 10.58 -4.91
CA ILE A 53 3.38 12.00 -4.66
C ILE A 53 2.87 12.75 -5.91
N PRO A 54 3.61 12.81 -7.04
CA PRO A 54 3.13 13.56 -8.20
C PRO A 54 1.84 12.97 -8.80
N ARG A 55 1.67 11.64 -8.75
CA ARG A 55 0.47 10.98 -9.27
C ARG A 55 -0.74 11.19 -8.37
N LEU A 56 -0.53 11.25 -7.06
CA LEU A 56 -1.59 11.55 -6.09
C LEU A 56 -2.09 12.99 -6.28
N GLU A 57 -1.19 13.95 -6.48
CA GLU A 57 -1.54 15.36 -6.74
C GLU A 57 -2.34 15.51 -8.04
N GLU A 58 -1.88 14.91 -9.14
CA GLU A 58 -2.62 14.88 -10.41
C GLU A 58 -4.00 14.21 -10.25
N TRP A 59 -4.06 13.08 -9.53
CA TRP A 59 -5.29 12.32 -9.31
C TRP A 59 -6.32 13.12 -8.52
N LEU A 60 -5.92 13.73 -7.40
CA LEU A 60 -6.83 14.51 -6.56
C LEU A 60 -7.22 15.85 -7.19
N THR A 61 -6.40 16.37 -8.10
CA THR A 61 -6.79 17.53 -8.93
C THR A 61 -7.87 17.14 -9.95
N ARG A 62 -7.71 15.97 -10.59
CA ARG A 62 -8.65 15.49 -11.61
C ARG A 62 -9.96 14.95 -11.01
N TRP A 63 -9.87 14.25 -9.90
CA TRP A 63 -11.01 13.63 -9.19
C TRP A 63 -10.95 13.95 -7.69
N PRO A 64 -11.37 15.17 -7.29
CA PRO A 64 -11.31 15.62 -5.90
C PRO A 64 -12.18 14.81 -4.93
N THR A 65 -13.22 14.14 -5.41
CA THR A 65 -14.14 13.33 -4.62
C THR A 65 -14.32 11.92 -5.20
N PRO A 66 -14.86 10.96 -4.42
CA PRO A 66 -15.23 9.65 -4.95
C PRO A 66 -16.21 9.73 -6.13
N ALA A 67 -17.15 10.67 -6.09
CA ALA A 67 -18.16 10.84 -7.13
C ALA A 67 -17.54 11.26 -8.47
N ASP A 68 -16.51 12.10 -8.45
CA ASP A 68 -15.82 12.54 -9.67
C ASP A 68 -15.13 11.37 -10.38
N LEU A 69 -14.53 10.44 -9.63
CA LEU A 69 -13.94 9.22 -10.20
C LEU A 69 -15.02 8.22 -10.64
N ALA A 70 -16.10 8.08 -9.87
CA ALA A 70 -17.19 7.17 -10.19
C ALA A 70 -17.92 7.56 -11.49
N ALA A 71 -17.93 8.84 -11.84
CA ALA A 71 -18.62 9.36 -13.02
C ALA A 71 -17.92 9.07 -14.37
N VAL A 72 -16.68 8.58 -14.35
CA VAL A 72 -15.93 8.25 -15.58
C VAL A 72 -15.83 6.74 -15.79
N PRO A 73 -15.59 6.25 -17.02
CA PRO A 73 -15.32 4.84 -17.26
C PRO A 73 -14.09 4.34 -16.47
N PRO A 74 -14.06 3.07 -16.02
CA PRO A 74 -12.95 2.52 -15.25
C PRO A 74 -11.61 2.55 -16.02
N GLY A 75 -11.64 2.47 -17.35
CA GLY A 75 -10.49 2.63 -18.22
C GLY A 75 -9.77 3.97 -18.06
N GLU A 76 -10.49 5.06 -17.71
CA GLU A 76 -9.86 6.35 -17.42
C GLU A 76 -9.02 6.31 -16.13
N ALA A 77 -9.49 5.57 -15.12
CA ALA A 77 -8.71 5.31 -13.91
C ALA A 77 -7.43 4.52 -14.25
N VAL A 78 -7.53 3.48 -15.09
CA VAL A 78 -6.37 2.67 -15.53
C VAL A 78 -5.38 3.50 -16.34
N ARG A 79 -5.88 4.42 -17.16
CA ARG A 79 -5.08 5.37 -17.96
C ARG A 79 -4.31 6.34 -17.07
N ALA A 80 -5.00 6.99 -16.12
CA ALA A 80 -4.38 7.89 -15.15
C ALA A 80 -3.40 7.19 -14.19
N TRP A 81 -3.60 5.90 -13.91
CA TRP A 81 -2.69 5.11 -13.06
C TRP A 81 -1.28 4.95 -13.65
N GLN A 82 -1.16 5.04 -14.97
CA GLN A 82 0.10 4.96 -15.71
C GLN A 82 1.04 3.84 -15.21
N SER A 83 2.29 4.17 -14.88
CA SER A 83 3.35 3.23 -14.56
C SER A 83 3.46 2.88 -13.07
N LEU A 84 2.50 3.27 -12.22
CA LEU A 84 2.53 3.01 -10.77
C LEU A 84 2.63 1.53 -10.38
N GLY A 85 2.44 0.61 -11.35
CA GLY A 85 2.51 -0.83 -11.16
C GLY A 85 1.18 -1.39 -10.64
N TYR A 86 0.97 -2.71 -10.80
CA TYR A 86 -0.26 -3.41 -10.41
C TYR A 86 -1.54 -2.65 -10.82
N PRO A 87 -1.78 -2.48 -12.14
CA PRO A 87 -2.82 -1.59 -12.68
C PRO A 87 -4.25 -1.98 -12.28
N ARG A 88 -4.48 -3.23 -11.88
CA ARG A 88 -5.77 -3.69 -11.34
C ARG A 88 -6.20 -2.91 -10.08
N ARG A 89 -5.26 -2.32 -9.34
CA ARG A 89 -5.58 -1.41 -8.23
C ARG A 89 -6.39 -0.19 -8.67
N ALA A 90 -6.20 0.30 -9.89
CA ALA A 90 -6.98 1.41 -10.42
C ALA A 90 -8.45 1.02 -10.63
N LEU A 91 -8.71 -0.20 -11.11
CA LEU A 91 -10.06 -0.75 -11.27
C LEU A 91 -10.73 -0.93 -9.91
N TRP A 92 -10.00 -1.44 -8.92
CA TRP A 92 -10.52 -1.56 -7.56
C TRP A 92 -10.80 -0.22 -6.90
N LEU A 93 -9.92 0.77 -7.07
CA LEU A 93 -10.13 2.12 -6.56
C LEU A 93 -11.35 2.78 -7.22
N HIS A 94 -11.53 2.61 -8.53
CA HIS A 94 -12.72 3.08 -9.24
C HIS A 94 -13.98 2.40 -8.71
N ALA A 95 -14.00 1.08 -8.60
CA ALA A 95 -15.13 0.34 -8.04
C ALA A 95 -15.42 0.73 -6.57
N ALA A 96 -14.39 1.01 -5.77
CA ALA A 96 -14.55 1.54 -4.42
C ALA A 96 -15.18 2.94 -4.44
N ALA A 97 -14.78 3.80 -5.37
CA ALA A 97 -15.35 5.15 -5.51
C ALA A 97 -16.83 5.11 -5.91
N VAL A 98 -17.21 4.22 -6.83
CA VAL A 98 -18.62 3.95 -7.19
C VAL A 98 -19.39 3.51 -5.95
N ALA A 99 -18.88 2.49 -5.24
CA ALA A 99 -19.49 1.98 -4.02
C ALA A 99 -19.64 3.05 -2.92
N ILE A 100 -18.65 3.91 -2.72
CA ILE A 100 -18.71 5.02 -1.76
C ILE A 100 -19.78 6.04 -2.17
N THR A 101 -19.85 6.36 -3.45
CA THR A 101 -20.84 7.31 -3.99
C THR A 101 -22.27 6.79 -3.81
N GLU A 102 -22.52 5.53 -4.19
CA GLU A 102 -23.85 4.94 -4.17
C GLU A 102 -24.33 4.52 -2.79
N ARG A 103 -23.44 3.92 -1.97
CA ARG A 103 -23.83 3.28 -0.70
C ARG A 103 -23.54 4.14 0.52
N HIS A 104 -22.67 5.13 0.40
CA HIS A 104 -22.19 5.96 1.52
C HIS A 104 -22.31 7.47 1.25
N GLY A 105 -23.09 7.88 0.24
CA GLY A 105 -23.37 9.28 -0.05
C GLY A 105 -22.13 10.10 -0.43
N GLY A 106 -21.12 9.46 -1.03
CA GLY A 106 -19.86 10.11 -1.43
C GLY A 106 -18.86 10.31 -0.29
N VAL A 107 -19.16 9.81 0.92
CA VAL A 107 -18.27 9.91 2.09
C VAL A 107 -17.56 8.57 2.32
N VAL A 108 -16.22 8.60 2.39
CA VAL A 108 -15.44 7.40 2.74
C VAL A 108 -15.85 6.94 4.14
N PRO A 109 -16.24 5.68 4.37
CA PRO A 109 -16.60 5.21 5.72
C PRO A 109 -15.47 5.33 6.73
N ASP A 110 -15.78 5.56 8.00
CA ASP A 110 -14.81 5.72 9.09
C ASP A 110 -14.58 4.45 9.92
N ASP A 111 -15.47 3.48 9.82
CA ASP A 111 -15.35 2.18 10.48
C ASP A 111 -14.72 1.11 9.59
N VAL A 112 -13.98 0.18 10.21
CA VAL A 112 -13.21 -0.86 9.51
C VAL A 112 -14.12 -1.86 8.78
N GLU A 113 -15.32 -2.14 9.29
CA GLU A 113 -16.23 -3.12 8.70
C GLU A 113 -16.80 -2.60 7.37
N ALA A 114 -17.28 -1.36 7.34
CA ALA A 114 -17.75 -0.70 6.14
C ALA A 114 -16.62 -0.52 5.12
N LEU A 115 -15.41 -0.17 5.56
CA LEU A 115 -14.24 -0.09 4.68
C LEU A 115 -13.89 -1.45 4.06
N LEU A 116 -13.95 -2.54 4.82
CA LEU A 116 -13.72 -3.91 4.32
C LEU A 116 -14.78 -4.36 3.30
N ALA A 117 -15.99 -3.81 3.36
CA ALA A 117 -17.06 -4.08 2.39
C ALA A 117 -16.87 -3.34 1.05
N LEU A 118 -15.86 -2.47 0.93
CA LEU A 118 -15.53 -1.78 -0.32
C LEU A 118 -14.63 -2.65 -1.23
N PRO A 119 -14.86 -2.63 -2.56
CA PRO A 119 -14.03 -3.36 -3.52
C PRO A 119 -12.52 -3.08 -3.39
N GLY A 120 -11.73 -4.15 -3.27
CA GLY A 120 -10.27 -4.08 -3.24
C GLY A 120 -9.65 -3.47 -1.98
N ILE A 121 -10.44 -3.19 -0.94
CA ILE A 121 -9.94 -2.81 0.38
C ILE A 121 -9.73 -4.06 1.22
N GLY A 122 -8.47 -4.31 1.62
CA GLY A 122 -8.12 -5.35 2.57
C GLY A 122 -7.96 -4.81 4.00
N ASP A 123 -7.75 -5.71 4.96
CA ASP A 123 -7.63 -5.40 6.40
C ASP A 123 -6.60 -4.30 6.72
N TYR A 124 -5.44 -4.30 6.04
CA TYR A 124 -4.46 -3.21 6.19
C TYR A 124 -5.04 -1.86 5.75
N THR A 125 -5.58 -1.74 4.53
CA THR A 125 -6.08 -0.47 3.99
C THR A 125 -7.26 0.05 4.79
N ALA A 126 -8.18 -0.82 5.22
CA ALA A 126 -9.32 -0.43 6.04
C ALA A 126 -8.87 0.20 7.36
N ARG A 127 -7.91 -0.44 8.06
CA ARG A 127 -7.36 0.08 9.32
C ARG A 127 -6.54 1.35 9.10
N ALA A 128 -5.73 1.40 8.05
CA ALA A 128 -4.94 2.59 7.72
C ALA A 128 -5.83 3.80 7.46
N VAL A 129 -6.92 3.66 6.69
CA VAL A 129 -7.88 4.75 6.47
C VAL A 129 -8.59 5.15 7.75
N ALA A 130 -9.14 4.19 8.51
CA ALA A 130 -9.82 4.48 9.78
C ALA A 130 -8.90 5.24 10.77
N VAL A 131 -7.63 4.85 10.86
CA VAL A 131 -6.66 5.48 11.77
C VAL A 131 -6.18 6.83 11.24
N PHE A 132 -5.72 6.91 9.98
CA PHE A 132 -5.05 8.12 9.48
C PHE A 132 -6.01 9.20 8.98
N ALA A 133 -7.22 8.84 8.55
CA ALA A 133 -8.24 9.81 8.17
C ALA A 133 -9.16 10.21 9.33
N TYR A 134 -9.46 9.28 10.23
CA TYR A 134 -10.50 9.47 11.26
C TYR A 134 -9.99 9.32 12.70
N GLY A 135 -8.71 9.03 12.90
CA GLY A 135 -8.13 8.86 14.23
C GLY A 135 -8.73 7.68 15.00
N ALA A 136 -9.25 6.65 14.31
CA ALA A 136 -9.80 5.47 14.97
C ALA A 136 -8.73 4.74 15.80
N HIS A 137 -9.15 4.04 16.85
CA HIS A 137 -8.25 3.25 17.69
C HIS A 137 -8.09 1.83 17.13
N HIS A 138 -7.20 1.66 16.16
CA HIS A 138 -6.89 0.35 15.58
C HIS A 138 -5.39 0.15 15.36
N PRO A 139 -4.88 -1.09 15.51
CA PRO A 139 -3.53 -1.43 15.07
C PRO A 139 -3.42 -1.38 13.54
N VAL A 140 -2.35 -0.79 13.00
CA VAL A 140 -2.01 -0.82 11.57
C VAL A 140 -0.69 -1.52 11.40
N VAL A 141 -0.66 -2.60 10.62
CA VAL A 141 0.53 -3.46 10.53
C VAL A 141 0.89 -3.75 9.08
N ASP A 142 1.97 -3.11 8.63
CA ASP A 142 2.61 -3.40 7.35
C ASP A 142 3.89 -4.24 7.54
N THR A 143 4.62 -4.48 6.46
CA THR A 143 5.90 -5.23 6.54
C THR A 143 7.00 -4.52 7.33
N ASN A 144 6.93 -3.19 7.47
CA ASN A 144 7.89 -2.41 8.25
C ASN A 144 7.61 -2.55 9.74
N VAL A 145 6.36 -2.37 10.15
CA VAL A 145 5.90 -2.57 11.54
C VAL A 145 6.24 -3.97 12.02
N ARG A 146 5.96 -5.00 11.22
CA ARG A 146 6.30 -6.40 11.55
C ARG A 146 7.79 -6.59 11.84
N ARG A 147 8.66 -5.93 11.07
CA ARG A 147 10.11 -6.00 11.28
C ARG A 147 10.56 -5.26 12.54
N VAL A 148 9.97 -4.10 12.82
CA VAL A 148 10.24 -3.36 14.06
C VAL A 148 9.85 -4.19 15.27
N ILE A 149 8.65 -4.78 15.30
CA ILE A 149 8.17 -5.62 16.40
C ILE A 149 9.08 -6.86 16.56
N ALA A 150 9.37 -7.56 15.46
CA ALA A 150 10.23 -8.75 15.51
C ALA A 150 11.60 -8.45 16.14
N ARG A 151 12.22 -7.32 15.79
CA ARG A 151 13.53 -6.93 16.32
C ARG A 151 13.44 -6.39 17.73
N ALA A 152 12.61 -5.37 17.95
CA ALA A 152 12.58 -4.63 19.20
C ALA A 152 11.95 -5.43 20.34
N VAL A 153 10.94 -6.26 20.04
CA VAL A 153 10.15 -7.00 21.04
C VAL A 153 10.55 -8.48 21.07
N ASP A 154 10.57 -9.15 19.91
CA ASP A 154 10.77 -10.61 19.86
C ASP A 154 12.25 -11.03 19.82
N GLY A 155 13.17 -10.08 19.68
CA GLY A 155 14.61 -10.35 19.57
C GLY A 155 15.04 -11.04 18.29
N GLN A 156 14.18 -11.03 17.25
CA GLN A 156 14.40 -11.70 15.98
C GLN A 156 14.82 -10.72 14.88
N GLY A 157 15.81 -11.10 14.07
CA GLY A 157 16.28 -10.26 12.96
C GLY A 157 15.24 -10.01 11.86
N GLU A 158 14.30 -10.95 11.68
CA GLU A 158 13.19 -10.88 10.73
C GLU A 158 11.90 -11.46 11.34
N PRO A 159 10.71 -10.95 10.94
CA PRO A 159 9.45 -11.53 11.35
C PRO A 159 9.22 -12.89 10.64
N GLY A 160 8.43 -13.76 11.26
CA GLY A 160 7.95 -14.99 10.62
C GLY A 160 6.99 -14.74 9.44
N PRO A 161 6.36 -15.78 8.88
CA PRO A 161 5.33 -15.62 7.86
C PRO A 161 4.17 -14.70 8.33
N PRO A 162 3.63 -13.83 7.44
CA PRO A 162 2.50 -12.96 7.76
C PRO A 162 1.31 -13.73 8.35
N SER A 163 0.69 -13.16 9.37
CA SER A 163 -0.52 -13.68 9.98
C SER A 163 -1.28 -12.54 10.64
N SER A 164 -2.36 -12.08 10.01
CA SER A 164 -3.12 -10.92 10.48
C SER A 164 -3.48 -11.04 11.96
N ARG A 165 -3.96 -12.21 12.41
CA ARG A 165 -4.29 -12.41 13.82
C ARG A 165 -3.11 -12.19 14.77
N ARG A 166 -1.92 -12.73 14.47
CA ARG A 166 -0.74 -12.58 15.35
C ARG A 166 -0.16 -11.17 15.25
N ASP A 167 -0.04 -10.67 14.02
CA ASP A 167 0.55 -9.38 13.72
C ASP A 167 -0.28 -8.24 14.34
N LEU A 168 -1.61 -8.29 14.22
CA LEU A 168 -2.51 -7.33 14.86
C LEU A 168 -2.47 -7.43 16.39
N ALA A 169 -2.48 -8.64 16.97
CA ALA A 169 -2.40 -8.81 18.42
C ALA A 169 -1.10 -8.23 19.00
N ALA A 170 0.03 -8.42 18.31
CA ALA A 170 1.32 -7.87 18.72
C ALA A 170 1.33 -6.33 18.67
N MET A 171 0.76 -5.72 17.62
CA MET A 171 0.66 -4.26 17.53
C MET A 171 -0.34 -3.69 18.56
N THR A 172 -1.48 -4.34 18.78
CA THR A 172 -2.46 -3.93 19.80
C THR A 172 -1.86 -3.92 21.20
N ALA A 173 -0.99 -4.88 21.54
CA ALA A 173 -0.34 -4.94 22.85
C ALA A 173 0.61 -3.76 23.13
N LEU A 174 0.99 -2.99 22.10
CA LEU A 174 1.86 -1.83 22.19
C LEU A 174 1.11 -0.50 21.96
N LEU A 175 -0.16 -0.57 21.56
CA LEU A 175 -0.91 0.59 21.10
C LEU A 175 -1.36 1.44 22.31
N PRO A 176 -1.01 2.74 22.38
CA PRO A 176 -1.53 3.65 23.41
C PRO A 176 -3.05 3.66 23.48
N HIS A 177 -3.63 3.89 24.66
CA HIS A 177 -5.09 3.99 24.82
C HIS A 177 -5.69 5.27 24.21
N ASP A 178 -4.95 6.38 24.23
CA ASP A 178 -5.38 7.64 23.66
C ASP A 178 -5.39 7.58 22.12
N ARG A 179 -6.44 8.11 21.48
CA ARG A 179 -6.65 8.02 20.02
C ARG A 179 -5.58 8.80 19.23
N PRO A 180 -5.33 10.10 19.50
CA PRO A 180 -4.21 10.83 18.90
C PRO A 180 -2.86 10.12 19.07
N ALA A 181 -2.53 9.65 20.28
CA ALA A 181 -1.29 8.93 20.53
C ALA A 181 -1.22 7.61 19.76
N ALA A 182 -2.32 6.86 19.65
CA ALA A 182 -2.42 5.63 18.87
C ALA A 182 -2.20 5.88 17.36
N ALA A 183 -2.78 6.95 16.81
CA ALA A 183 -2.56 7.34 15.42
C ALA A 183 -1.10 7.73 15.15
N ALA A 184 -0.50 8.55 16.04
CA ALA A 184 0.90 8.92 15.98
C ALA A 184 1.82 7.70 16.12
N PHE A 185 1.48 6.75 17.00
CA PHE A 185 2.24 5.52 17.20
C PHE A 185 2.20 4.61 15.96
N ASN A 186 1.03 4.41 15.34
CA ASN A 186 0.92 3.67 14.08
C ASN A 186 1.81 4.28 12.99
N ALA A 187 1.72 5.60 12.80
CA ALA A 187 2.53 6.32 11.81
C ALA A 187 4.02 6.27 12.15
N GLY A 188 4.38 6.37 13.43
CA GLY A 188 5.73 6.31 13.96
C GLY A 188 6.38 4.94 13.76
N MET A 189 5.64 3.85 14.01
CA MET A 189 6.12 2.48 13.78
C MET A 189 6.40 2.23 12.28
N MET A 190 5.51 2.70 11.40
CA MET A 190 5.72 2.63 9.95
C MET A 190 6.93 3.47 9.52
N GLU A 191 7.04 4.71 10.01
CA GLU A 191 8.15 5.62 9.69
C GLU A 191 9.49 5.06 10.16
N LEU A 192 9.54 4.58 11.40
CA LEU A 192 10.73 4.00 12.01
C LEU A 192 11.22 2.80 11.19
N GLY A 193 10.31 1.89 10.83
CA GLY A 193 10.65 0.77 9.98
C GLY A 193 11.08 1.20 8.58
N ALA A 194 10.50 2.26 8.03
CA ALA A 194 10.82 2.73 6.69
C ALA A 194 12.20 3.41 6.57
N ILE A 195 12.67 4.15 7.59
CA ILE A 195 13.86 5.00 7.47
C ILE A 195 15.00 4.69 8.45
N VAL A 196 14.73 4.01 9.58
CA VAL A 196 15.75 3.69 10.60
C VAL A 196 15.95 2.18 10.71
N CYS A 197 14.90 1.47 11.11
CA CYS A 197 14.92 0.02 11.27
C CYS A 197 14.66 -0.66 9.90
N VAL A 198 15.45 -0.30 8.90
CA VAL A 198 15.37 -0.84 7.54
C VAL A 198 15.82 -2.30 7.48
N ALA A 199 15.39 -3.03 6.45
CA ALA A 199 15.67 -4.47 6.33
C ALA A 199 17.17 -4.78 6.31
N ARG A 200 17.93 -4.00 5.54
CA ARG A 200 19.39 -4.15 5.39
C ARG A 200 20.07 -2.92 5.98
N SER A 201 21.09 -3.14 6.82
CA SER A 201 21.87 -2.08 7.47
C SER A 201 21.01 -1.06 8.23
N PRO A 202 20.28 -1.50 9.28
CA PRO A 202 19.48 -0.59 10.11
C PRO A 202 20.38 0.43 10.82
N ARG A 203 19.87 1.64 11.02
CA ARG A 203 20.56 2.74 11.71
C ARG A 203 20.30 2.65 13.21
N CYS A 204 20.84 1.64 13.86
CA CYS A 204 20.53 1.34 15.25
C CYS A 204 20.94 2.44 16.24
N ASP A 205 21.95 3.24 15.92
CA ASP A 205 22.39 4.35 16.78
C ASP A 205 21.42 5.55 16.72
N ASP A 206 20.64 5.68 15.64
CA ASP A 206 19.61 6.71 15.47
C ASP A 206 18.22 6.24 15.96
N CYS A 207 18.11 5.01 16.47
CA CYS A 207 16.82 4.39 16.79
C CYS A 207 16.34 4.78 18.19
N PRO A 208 15.10 5.29 18.36
CA PRO A 208 14.56 5.62 19.69
C PRO A 208 14.40 4.39 20.60
N LEU A 209 14.39 3.20 20.02
CA LEU A 209 14.27 1.92 20.73
C LEU A 209 15.63 1.25 20.99
N ALA A 210 16.75 1.92 20.70
CA ALA A 210 18.07 1.28 20.71
C ALA A 210 18.46 0.73 22.10
N ALA A 211 18.08 1.41 23.18
CA ALA A 211 18.40 1.00 24.55
C ALA A 211 17.66 -0.26 24.99
N THR A 212 16.48 -0.52 24.43
CA THR A 212 15.56 -1.56 24.89
C THR A 212 15.26 -2.63 23.84
N CYS A 213 15.79 -2.47 22.63
CA CYS A 213 15.62 -3.42 21.53
C CYS A 213 16.23 -4.79 21.86
N ALA A 214 15.37 -5.81 21.97
CA ALA A 214 15.78 -7.17 22.31
C ALA A 214 16.80 -7.76 21.30
N TRP A 215 16.64 -7.48 20.00
CA TRP A 215 17.56 -8.00 18.97
C TRP A 215 18.95 -7.36 19.07
N ARG A 216 19.03 -6.07 19.43
CA ARG A 216 20.30 -5.37 19.68
C ARG A 216 20.96 -5.88 20.95
N ALA A 217 20.20 -6.03 22.04
CA ALA A 217 20.71 -6.57 23.31
C ALA A 217 21.27 -7.99 23.14
N ALA A 218 20.70 -8.79 22.24
CA ALA A 218 21.17 -10.14 21.90
C ALA A 218 22.40 -10.16 20.96
N GLY A 219 22.95 -9.01 20.57
CA GLY A 219 24.13 -8.95 19.67
C GLY A 219 23.80 -9.17 18.18
N TYR A 220 22.60 -8.83 17.74
CA TYR A 220 22.16 -8.91 16.34
C TYR A 220 22.21 -10.34 15.73
N PRO A 221 21.63 -11.36 16.38
CA PRO A 221 21.66 -12.71 15.85
C PRO A 221 21.06 -12.77 14.44
N ALA A 222 21.71 -13.53 13.55
CA ALA A 222 21.26 -13.72 12.19
C ALA A 222 19.93 -14.49 12.15
N TYR A 223 19.06 -14.14 11.20
CA TYR A 223 17.79 -14.84 11.03
C TYR A 223 18.00 -16.25 10.46
N ALA A 224 17.59 -17.27 11.23
CA ALA A 224 17.71 -18.69 10.86
C ALA A 224 16.45 -19.26 10.19
N GLY A 225 15.39 -18.46 10.02
CA GLY A 225 14.14 -18.91 9.41
C GLY A 225 14.14 -18.92 7.87
N PRO A 226 13.00 -19.30 7.25
CA PRO A 226 12.90 -19.43 5.81
C PRO A 226 13.11 -18.08 5.10
N ARG A 227 13.97 -18.07 4.08
CA ARG A 227 14.21 -16.88 3.26
C ARG A 227 13.03 -16.64 2.31
N LYS A 228 12.69 -15.37 2.09
CA LYS A 228 11.72 -14.98 1.07
C LYS A 228 12.23 -15.37 -0.33
N ALA A 229 11.32 -15.87 -1.16
CA ALA A 229 11.61 -16.14 -2.56
C ALA A 229 12.06 -14.86 -3.27
N VAL A 230 13.13 -14.97 -4.06
CA VAL A 230 13.61 -13.86 -4.88
C VAL A 230 12.68 -13.71 -6.09
N GLN A 231 12.15 -12.51 -6.30
CA GLN A 231 11.35 -12.23 -7.47
C GLN A 231 12.20 -12.37 -8.74
N LYS A 232 11.70 -13.09 -9.75
CA LYS A 232 12.38 -13.26 -11.03
C LYS A 232 12.60 -11.91 -11.73
N LYS A 233 13.58 -11.87 -12.63
CA LYS A 233 13.89 -10.69 -13.46
C LYS A 233 12.64 -10.19 -14.17
N TYR A 234 12.52 -8.86 -14.31
CA TYR A 234 11.41 -8.23 -15.03
C TYR A 234 11.55 -8.41 -16.54
N GLU A 235 12.76 -8.22 -17.06
CA GLU A 235 13.09 -8.40 -18.48
C GLU A 235 12.79 -9.83 -18.96
N GLY A 236 12.06 -9.95 -20.06
CA GLY A 236 11.57 -11.20 -20.64
C GLY A 236 10.38 -11.84 -19.92
N SER A 237 9.86 -11.22 -18.85
CA SER A 237 8.74 -11.80 -18.08
C SER A 237 7.39 -11.39 -18.64
N ASP A 238 6.36 -12.20 -18.38
CA ASP A 238 4.97 -11.88 -18.73
C ASP A 238 4.52 -10.53 -18.16
N ARG A 239 5.11 -10.08 -17.05
CA ARG A 239 4.83 -8.75 -16.48
C ARG A 239 5.26 -7.62 -17.41
N GLN A 240 6.38 -7.79 -18.10
CA GLN A 240 6.87 -6.82 -19.07
C GLN A 240 5.94 -6.78 -20.29
N VAL A 241 5.60 -7.94 -20.84
CA VAL A 241 4.72 -8.05 -22.00
C VAL A 241 3.35 -7.45 -21.72
N ARG A 242 2.75 -7.79 -20.57
CA ARG A 242 1.50 -7.18 -20.10
C ARG A 242 1.63 -5.66 -19.96
N GLY A 243 2.74 -5.17 -19.43
CA GLY A 243 3.00 -3.74 -19.27
C GLY A 243 3.09 -3.00 -20.60
N ARG A 244 3.64 -3.65 -21.64
CA ARG A 244 3.73 -3.12 -23.00
C ARG A 244 2.37 -3.10 -23.69
N ILE A 245 1.62 -4.20 -23.66
CA ILE A 245 0.25 -4.24 -24.20
C ILE A 245 -0.62 -3.17 -23.53
N LEU A 246 -0.56 -3.06 -22.20
CA LEU A 246 -1.34 -2.05 -21.49
C LEU A 246 -0.89 -0.61 -21.82
N ALA A 247 0.37 -0.40 -22.22
CA ALA A 247 0.82 0.91 -22.68
C ALA A 247 0.14 1.30 -24.00
N GLU A 248 0.01 0.36 -24.95
CA GLU A 248 -0.72 0.60 -26.20
C GLU A 248 -2.20 0.90 -25.94
N LEU A 249 -2.86 0.09 -25.10
CA LEU A 249 -4.27 0.31 -24.75
C LEU A 249 -4.51 1.68 -24.07
N ARG A 250 -3.52 2.19 -23.32
CA ARG A 250 -3.56 3.53 -22.73
C ARG A 250 -3.17 4.65 -23.69
N GLY A 251 -2.55 4.33 -24.81
CA GLY A 251 -2.27 5.28 -25.89
C GLY A 251 -3.47 5.50 -26.80
N SER A 252 -4.39 4.53 -26.86
CA SER A 252 -5.54 4.56 -27.76
C SER A 252 -6.88 4.82 -27.04
N HIS A 253 -7.81 5.44 -27.76
CA HIS A 253 -9.23 5.54 -27.41
C HIS A 253 -10.13 4.71 -28.34
N ILE A 254 -9.54 4.02 -29.32
CA ILE A 254 -10.20 3.07 -30.21
C ILE A 254 -9.63 1.66 -29.98
N PRO A 255 -10.33 0.59 -30.39
CA PRO A 255 -9.81 -0.77 -30.26
C PRO A 255 -8.43 -0.92 -30.89
N VAL A 256 -7.48 -1.43 -30.11
CA VAL A 256 -6.15 -1.83 -30.60
C VAL A 256 -6.27 -3.22 -31.20
N THR A 257 -5.96 -3.34 -32.47
CA THR A 257 -6.10 -4.56 -33.26
C THR A 257 -5.03 -5.59 -32.89
N PRO A 258 -5.27 -6.89 -33.12
CA PRO A 258 -4.25 -7.93 -32.97
C PRO A 258 -2.96 -7.64 -33.76
N ALA A 259 -3.10 -7.06 -34.96
CA ALA A 259 -1.96 -6.70 -35.81
C ALA A 259 -1.09 -5.62 -35.16
N GLU A 260 -1.68 -4.58 -34.55
CA GLU A 260 -0.91 -3.57 -33.80
C GLU A 260 -0.21 -4.17 -32.57
N LEU A 261 -0.83 -5.19 -31.93
CA LEU A 261 -0.20 -5.89 -30.82
C LEU A 261 0.98 -6.78 -31.25
N GLU A 262 1.09 -7.17 -32.52
CA GLU A 262 2.22 -7.98 -33.02
C GLU A 262 3.55 -7.24 -32.87
N ASP A 263 3.56 -5.93 -33.10
CA ASP A 263 4.74 -5.07 -32.99
C ASP A 263 5.16 -4.80 -31.53
N VAL A 264 4.28 -5.06 -30.56
CA VAL A 264 4.51 -4.81 -29.13
C VAL A 264 5.46 -5.84 -28.52
N TRP A 265 5.37 -7.10 -28.97
CA TRP A 265 6.19 -8.19 -28.47
C TRP A 265 6.31 -9.34 -29.50
N PRO A 266 7.54 -9.78 -29.83
CA PRO A 266 7.77 -10.72 -30.94
C PRO A 266 7.32 -12.16 -30.63
N ASP A 267 7.32 -12.59 -29.37
CA ASP A 267 6.87 -13.93 -28.97
C ASP A 267 5.33 -13.97 -28.90
N ALA A 268 4.71 -14.62 -29.90
CA ALA A 268 3.26 -14.71 -30.01
C ALA A 268 2.60 -15.47 -28.86
N GLU A 269 3.17 -16.60 -28.42
CA GLU A 269 2.58 -17.39 -27.32
C GLU A 269 2.59 -16.62 -26.00
N GLN A 270 3.69 -15.92 -25.73
CA GLN A 270 3.83 -15.08 -24.55
C GLN A 270 2.90 -13.87 -24.60
N ARG A 271 2.79 -13.21 -25.76
CA ARG A 271 1.88 -12.09 -25.99
C ARG A 271 0.43 -12.49 -25.77
N ASP A 272 -0.02 -13.60 -26.36
CA ASP A 272 -1.39 -14.09 -26.23
C ASP A 272 -1.72 -14.48 -24.79
N ARG A 273 -0.78 -15.13 -24.09
CA ARG A 273 -0.94 -15.45 -22.67
C ARG A 273 -1.02 -14.18 -21.82
N ALA A 274 -0.20 -13.18 -22.10
CA ALA A 274 -0.22 -11.89 -21.42
C ALA A 274 -1.56 -11.17 -21.62
N LEU A 275 -2.05 -11.11 -22.86
CA LEU A 275 -3.33 -10.50 -23.24
C LEU A 275 -4.52 -11.22 -22.59
N ARG A 276 -4.59 -12.56 -22.66
CA ARG A 276 -5.62 -13.34 -21.95
C ARG A 276 -5.64 -13.04 -20.46
N GLY A 277 -4.45 -12.91 -19.85
CA GLY A 277 -4.36 -12.52 -18.46
C GLY A 277 -4.86 -11.10 -18.20
N LEU A 278 -4.67 -10.14 -19.11
CA LEU A 278 -5.19 -8.77 -18.95
C LEU A 278 -6.71 -8.76 -19.03
N VAL A 279 -7.28 -9.51 -19.99
CA VAL A 279 -8.73 -9.71 -20.13
C VAL A 279 -9.31 -10.35 -18.87
N ALA A 280 -8.70 -11.42 -18.36
CA ALA A 280 -9.13 -12.09 -17.13
C ALA A 280 -9.07 -11.18 -15.89
N ASP A 281 -8.15 -10.21 -15.87
CA ASP A 281 -8.04 -9.22 -14.80
C ASP A 281 -8.99 -8.02 -14.99
N GLY A 282 -9.75 -7.97 -16.10
CA GLY A 282 -10.61 -6.85 -16.48
C GLY A 282 -9.85 -5.61 -16.95
N LEU A 283 -8.57 -5.74 -17.28
CA LEU A 283 -7.70 -4.64 -17.74
C LEU A 283 -7.72 -4.44 -19.26
N ALA A 284 -8.37 -5.34 -19.98
CA ALA A 284 -8.64 -5.24 -21.41
C ALA A 284 -10.00 -5.88 -21.70
N VAL A 285 -10.76 -5.32 -22.63
CA VAL A 285 -12.04 -5.87 -23.10
C VAL A 285 -11.99 -5.99 -24.62
N ALA A 286 -12.63 -7.02 -25.17
CA ALA A 286 -12.75 -7.18 -26.61
C ALA A 286 -13.87 -6.27 -27.13
N GLU A 287 -13.57 -5.47 -28.14
CA GLU A 287 -14.50 -4.53 -28.76
C GLU A 287 -14.26 -4.53 -30.27
N GLY A 288 -15.27 -4.96 -31.04
CA GLY A 288 -15.11 -5.17 -32.48
C GLY A 288 -14.07 -6.25 -32.78
N ASP A 289 -13.06 -5.90 -33.58
CA ASP A 289 -11.92 -6.74 -33.95
C ASP A 289 -10.67 -6.51 -33.09
N GLY A 290 -10.76 -5.66 -32.07
CA GLY A 290 -9.63 -5.27 -31.23
C GLY A 290 -9.91 -5.30 -29.73
N TYR A 291 -9.03 -4.64 -28.97
CA TYR A 291 -9.09 -4.56 -27.52
C TYR A 291 -9.03 -3.11 -27.03
N THR A 292 -9.82 -2.79 -26.02
CA THR A 292 -9.83 -1.48 -25.35
C THR A 292 -9.62 -1.64 -23.85
N LEU A 293 -9.38 -0.53 -23.15
CA LEU A 293 -9.54 -0.47 -21.70
C LEU A 293 -11.04 -0.59 -21.35
N PRO A 294 -11.39 -1.14 -20.16
CA PRO A 294 -12.78 -1.33 -19.76
C PRO A 294 -13.56 -0.03 -19.55
#